data_AF-A0A955VJ32-F1
#
_entry.id   AF-A0A955VJ32-F1
#
_cell.length_a   1.000
_cell.length_b   1.000
_cell.length_c   1.000
_cell.angle_alpha   90.00
_cell.angle_beta   90.00
_cell.angle_gamma   90.00
#
_symmetry.space_group_name_H-M   'P 1'
#
loop_
_entity.id
_entity.type
_entity.pdbx_description
1 polymer ?
#
loop_
_entity_poly.entity_id
_entity_poly.type
_entity_poly.pdbx_seq_one_letter_code
_entity_poly.pdbx_strand_id
1 'polypeptide(L)'
;VYYAPGTGHVFMRSSWSKDATWANFIAGPYTESHAHQDQGSFLIYKKGWLAYDENVATHSGIQQGTNMHNLVRLVRNGTPMPQREGSKPGKLFGLRDDATLTYLASDLAPVYDDTYVAAVERRMLFIKPDLFVIFDLVSSSGDLDTVWQLNTPINPTIDTGVATLSGPNATLRVEMLEPESGSFETIGWTGQDDITGGGYQLQFSQKGTTNRYLTVLSLDGALTSAIRTTDLDSIGATLTLADGRTVHVRFTNLNHGTTVVIEQGGSEIYNESFDETLQELPRFAN
;
A
#
# COMPACT_ATOMS: atom_id res chain seq x y z
N VAL A 1 -16.69 2.25 -3.69
CA VAL A 1 -15.40 2.63 -4.31
C VAL A 1 -15.63 3.28 -5.66
N TYR A 2 -14.68 4.05 -6.19
CA TYR A 2 -14.68 4.51 -7.57
C TYR A 2 -13.34 4.16 -8.23
N TYR A 3 -13.39 3.59 -9.43
CA TYR A 3 -12.20 3.29 -10.25
C TYR A 3 -12.24 4.13 -11.51
N ALA A 4 -11.20 4.92 -11.73
CA ALA A 4 -10.98 5.73 -12.92
C ALA A 4 -9.97 5.02 -13.85
N PRO A 5 -10.40 4.12 -14.75
CA PRO A 5 -9.49 3.28 -15.53
C PRO A 5 -8.57 4.07 -16.47
N GLY A 6 -8.96 5.28 -16.89
CA GLY A 6 -8.14 6.12 -17.75
C GLY A 6 -6.86 6.61 -17.08
N THR A 7 -6.94 6.97 -15.79
CA THR A 7 -5.79 7.43 -15.00
C THR A 7 -5.26 6.35 -14.06
N GLY A 8 -5.98 5.24 -13.91
CA GLY A 8 -5.66 4.14 -13.00
C GLY A 8 -5.83 4.47 -11.51
N HIS A 9 -6.61 5.49 -11.16
CA HIS A 9 -6.87 5.81 -9.75
C HIS A 9 -8.03 4.99 -9.19
N VAL A 10 -7.84 4.44 -7.99
CA VAL A 10 -8.90 3.86 -7.17
C VAL A 10 -9.12 4.76 -5.96
N PHE A 11 -10.37 5.13 -5.72
CA PHE A 11 -10.79 5.92 -4.56
C PHE A 11 -11.70 5.08 -3.67
N MET A 12 -11.27 4.89 -2.43
CA MET A 12 -11.88 3.99 -1.46
C MET A 12 -12.39 4.78 -0.27
N ARG A 13 -13.56 4.40 0.23
CA ARG A 13 -14.17 4.97 1.44
C ARG A 13 -14.82 3.85 2.23
N SER A 14 -14.70 3.88 3.56
CA SER A 14 -15.46 2.98 4.42
C SER A 14 -16.95 3.33 4.46
N SER A 15 -17.28 4.63 4.33
CA SER A 15 -18.65 5.12 4.24
C SER A 15 -18.69 6.56 3.67
N TRP A 16 -19.88 7.17 3.66
CA TRP A 16 -20.08 8.59 3.33
C TRP A 16 -20.13 9.51 4.56
N SER A 17 -19.94 8.97 5.77
CA SER A 17 -19.87 9.77 6.98
C SER A 17 -18.62 10.66 7.00
N LYS A 18 -18.63 11.68 7.86
CA LYS A 18 -17.51 12.64 8.00
C LYS A 18 -16.27 12.03 8.66
N ASP A 19 -16.45 10.93 9.39
CA ASP A 19 -15.40 10.16 10.05
C ASP A 19 -14.98 8.90 9.27
N ALA A 20 -15.46 8.75 8.03
CA ALA A 20 -15.05 7.67 7.15
C ALA A 20 -13.54 7.69 6.90
N THR A 21 -12.97 6.50 6.83
CA THR A 21 -11.62 6.28 6.31
C THR A 21 -11.67 6.40 4.80
N TRP A 22 -10.79 7.23 4.26
CA TRP A 22 -10.58 7.39 2.83
C TRP A 22 -9.19 6.90 2.46
N ALA A 23 -9.10 6.24 1.32
CA ALA A 23 -7.82 5.88 0.73
C ALA A 23 -7.84 6.07 -0.79
N ASN A 24 -6.66 6.32 -1.35
CA ASN A 24 -6.42 6.32 -2.78
C ASN A 24 -5.33 5.31 -3.12
N PHE A 25 -5.38 4.78 -4.33
CA PHE A 25 -4.34 3.98 -4.94
C PHE A 25 -4.17 4.36 -6.42
N ILE A 26 -2.95 4.28 -6.95
CA ILE A 26 -2.61 4.61 -8.35
C ILE A 26 -1.99 3.39 -9.02
N ALA A 27 -2.58 2.89 -10.10
CA ALA A 27 -2.00 1.86 -10.97
C ALA A 27 -2.44 2.08 -12.42
N GLY A 28 -1.96 3.19 -12.98
CA GLY A 28 -2.30 3.64 -14.33
C GLY A 28 -1.10 4.14 -15.13
N PRO A 29 -1.36 4.85 -16.24
CA PRO A 29 -0.31 5.44 -17.06
C PRO A 29 0.40 6.61 -16.35
N TYR A 30 1.71 6.72 -16.60
CA TYR A 30 2.48 7.94 -16.34
C TYR A 30 2.69 8.68 -17.67
N THR A 31 1.82 9.63 -18.01
CA THR A 31 1.76 10.19 -19.37
C THR A 31 1.50 11.70 -19.44
N GLU A 32 1.73 12.45 -18.37
CA GLU A 32 1.50 13.90 -18.34
C GLU A 32 2.63 14.61 -17.56
N SER A 33 2.94 15.84 -17.94
CA SER A 33 4.06 16.61 -17.39
C SER A 33 3.99 16.87 -15.88
N HIS A 34 2.78 16.90 -15.30
CA HIS A 34 2.54 17.02 -13.86
C HIS A 34 2.19 15.69 -13.19
N ALA A 35 2.19 14.57 -13.91
CA ALA A 35 2.16 13.25 -13.30
C ALA A 35 3.53 12.95 -12.67
N HIS A 36 3.53 12.09 -11.65
CA HIS A 36 4.73 11.77 -10.88
C HIS A 36 5.15 10.31 -11.05
N GLN A 37 6.31 9.96 -10.50
CA GLN A 37 6.77 8.57 -10.41
C GLN A 37 6.07 7.87 -9.23
N ASP A 38 4.74 7.82 -9.27
CA ASP A 38 3.86 7.45 -8.16
C ASP A 38 2.99 6.21 -8.44
N GLN A 39 3.27 5.45 -9.50
CA GLN A 39 2.50 4.24 -9.79
C GLN A 39 2.81 3.16 -8.77
N GLY A 40 1.74 2.65 -8.16
CA GLY A 40 1.74 1.81 -6.97
C GLY A 40 1.53 2.58 -5.66
N SER A 41 1.44 3.91 -5.69
CA SER A 41 1.33 4.70 -4.47
C SER A 41 -0.08 4.61 -3.88
N PHE A 42 -0.17 4.83 -2.57
CA PHE A 42 -1.44 4.95 -1.87
C PHE A 42 -1.45 6.12 -0.90
N LEU A 43 -2.64 6.60 -0.55
CA LEU A 43 -2.86 7.63 0.47
C LEU A 43 -3.89 7.13 1.48
N ILE A 44 -3.80 7.56 2.73
CA ILE A 44 -4.77 7.23 3.80
C ILE A 44 -5.09 8.49 4.60
N TYR A 45 -6.38 8.78 4.67
CA TYR A 45 -6.94 9.88 5.46
C TYR A 45 -8.02 9.36 6.41
N LYS A 46 -7.94 9.77 7.68
CA LYS A 46 -9.02 9.61 8.66
C LYS A 46 -8.92 10.73 9.68
N LYS A 47 -9.86 11.68 9.66
CA LYS A 47 -9.88 12.88 10.53
C LYS A 47 -8.55 13.68 10.51
N GLY A 48 -7.76 13.51 9.46
CA GLY A 48 -6.38 13.98 9.33
C GLY A 48 -5.59 13.09 8.36
N TRP A 49 -4.48 13.60 7.83
CA TRP A 49 -3.56 12.81 7.00
C TRP A 49 -2.75 11.85 7.87
N LEU A 50 -2.83 10.56 7.56
CA LEU A 50 -2.05 9.50 8.22
C LEU A 50 -0.93 8.99 7.32
N ALA A 51 -1.23 8.79 6.04
CA ALA A 51 -0.28 8.55 4.97
C ALA A 51 -0.61 9.50 3.81
N TYR A 52 0.26 10.47 3.55
CA TYR A 52 0.06 11.48 2.51
C TYR A 52 1.11 11.38 1.41
N ASP A 53 1.01 12.26 0.42
CA ASP A 53 2.09 12.47 -0.54
C ASP A 53 2.98 13.59 -0.04
N GLU A 54 4.29 13.37 0.08
CA GLU A 54 5.19 14.39 0.63
C GLU A 54 5.23 15.64 -0.25
N ASN A 55 4.86 15.54 -1.53
CA ASN A 55 4.79 16.70 -2.41
C ASN A 55 3.85 17.80 -1.89
N VAL A 56 2.86 17.46 -1.02
CA VAL A 56 1.99 18.45 -0.35
C VAL A 56 2.74 19.40 0.59
N ALA A 57 3.90 18.99 1.10
CA ALA A 57 4.75 19.75 2.01
C ALA A 57 5.86 20.52 1.28
N THR A 58 5.86 20.49 -0.06
CA THR A 58 6.86 21.20 -0.88
C THR A 58 6.39 22.60 -1.22
N HIS A 59 7.34 23.53 -1.42
CA HIS A 59 7.04 24.88 -1.88
C HIS A 59 6.54 24.87 -3.33
N SER A 60 7.22 24.12 -4.19
CA SER A 60 6.94 24.11 -5.63
C SER A 60 5.70 23.30 -6.01
N GLY A 61 5.38 22.25 -5.25
CA GLY A 61 4.32 21.28 -5.58
C GLY A 61 4.63 20.42 -6.81
N ILE A 62 5.88 20.41 -7.30
CA ILE A 62 6.29 19.69 -8.52
C ILE A 62 7.40 18.67 -8.26
N GLN A 63 7.57 18.20 -7.02
CA GLN A 63 8.51 17.13 -6.71
C GLN A 63 7.93 15.78 -7.13
N GLN A 64 8.52 15.19 -8.17
CA GLN A 64 7.98 13.99 -8.84
C GLN A 64 8.72 12.68 -8.49
N GLY A 65 9.78 12.76 -7.69
CA GLY A 65 10.67 11.63 -7.44
C GLY A 65 10.00 10.52 -6.63
N THR A 66 10.36 9.27 -6.90
CA THR A 66 9.80 8.09 -6.20
C THR A 66 9.88 8.17 -4.67
N ASN A 67 10.82 8.94 -4.11
CA ASN A 67 10.93 9.19 -2.68
C ASN A 67 9.76 10.01 -2.10
N MET A 68 8.97 10.74 -2.89
CA MET A 68 7.86 11.54 -2.40
C MET A 68 6.56 10.75 -2.17
N HIS A 69 6.50 9.50 -2.67
CA HIS A 69 5.25 8.73 -2.78
C HIS A 69 5.27 7.45 -1.93
N ASN A 70 4.12 6.90 -1.56
CA ASN A 70 4.03 5.72 -0.69
C ASN A 70 4.17 4.41 -1.49
N LEU A 71 5.41 4.04 -1.81
CA LEU A 71 5.77 2.97 -2.76
C LEU A 71 6.58 1.84 -2.12
N VAL A 72 6.84 0.79 -2.91
CA VAL A 72 8.10 0.05 -2.78
C VAL A 72 9.07 0.63 -3.81
N ARG A 73 10.01 1.46 -3.35
CA ARG A 73 11.00 2.11 -4.22
C ARG A 73 12.11 1.14 -4.56
N LEU A 74 12.47 1.08 -5.84
CA LEU A 74 13.54 0.22 -6.36
C LEU A 74 14.87 0.98 -6.38
N VAL A 75 15.94 0.36 -5.92
CA VAL A 75 17.29 0.93 -5.87
C VAL A 75 18.29 -0.07 -6.42
N ARG A 76 19.06 0.34 -7.43
CA ARG A 76 20.08 -0.48 -8.07
C ARG A 76 21.43 0.21 -7.93
N ASN A 77 22.41 -0.48 -7.35
CA ASN A 77 23.75 0.04 -7.11
C ASN A 77 23.73 1.41 -6.39
N GLY A 78 22.85 1.56 -5.39
CA GLY A 78 22.69 2.79 -4.62
C GLY A 78 21.92 3.93 -5.33
N THR A 79 21.44 3.72 -6.57
CA THR A 79 20.68 4.72 -7.32
C THR A 79 19.21 4.31 -7.42
N PRO A 80 18.25 5.19 -7.07
CA PRO A 80 16.82 4.92 -7.31
C PRO A 80 16.54 4.65 -8.78
N MET A 81 15.82 3.57 -9.08
CA MET A 81 15.32 3.32 -10.42
C MET A 81 14.07 4.17 -10.65
N PRO A 82 14.04 5.00 -11.71
CA PRO A 82 12.89 5.86 -11.97
C PRO A 82 11.75 5.09 -12.63
N GLN A 83 10.53 5.56 -12.41
CA GLN A 83 9.40 5.25 -13.30
C GLN A 83 9.47 6.17 -14.52
N ARG A 84 9.13 5.66 -15.70
CA ARG A 84 9.38 6.33 -16.98
C ARG A 84 8.09 6.91 -17.54
N GLU A 85 8.05 8.24 -17.71
CA GLU A 85 6.96 8.89 -18.40
C GLU A 85 6.85 8.35 -19.85
N GLY A 86 5.63 8.04 -20.28
CA GLY A 86 5.32 7.52 -21.60
C GLY A 86 5.63 6.02 -21.79
N SER A 87 6.12 5.32 -20.77
CA SER A 87 6.31 3.87 -20.86
C SER A 87 4.97 3.12 -20.87
N LYS A 88 5.05 1.80 -21.01
CA LYS A 88 3.86 0.96 -20.83
C LYS A 88 3.25 1.22 -19.44
N PRO A 89 1.92 1.37 -19.35
CA PRO A 89 1.28 1.75 -18.10
C PRO A 89 1.32 0.61 -17.09
N GLY A 90 1.34 0.96 -15.81
CA GLY A 90 0.87 0.04 -14.78
C GLY A 90 -0.62 -0.19 -14.96
N LYS A 91 -1.14 -1.27 -14.37
CA LYS A 91 -2.57 -1.60 -14.47
C LYS A 91 -3.06 -2.29 -13.23
N LEU A 92 -4.35 -2.14 -12.94
CA LEU A 92 -5.06 -3.11 -12.12
C LEU A 92 -5.33 -4.37 -12.92
N PHE A 93 -5.12 -5.52 -12.30
CA PHE A 93 -5.62 -6.81 -12.78
C PHE A 93 -6.69 -7.39 -11.87
N GLY A 94 -6.82 -6.89 -10.63
CA GLY A 94 -7.85 -7.31 -9.67
C GLY A 94 -8.54 -6.11 -9.04
N LEU A 95 -9.88 -6.16 -8.94
CA LEU A 95 -10.69 -5.16 -8.24
C LEU A 95 -12.01 -5.80 -7.77
N ARG A 96 -12.27 -5.75 -6.46
CA ARG A 96 -13.56 -6.12 -5.85
C ARG A 96 -13.96 -5.06 -4.82
N ASP A 97 -15.24 -4.72 -4.78
CA ASP A 97 -15.80 -3.87 -3.72
C ASP A 97 -17.18 -4.39 -3.29
N ASP A 98 -17.38 -4.50 -1.99
CA ASP A 98 -18.66 -4.80 -1.34
C ASP A 98 -18.75 -4.07 0.02
N ALA A 99 -19.74 -4.39 0.85
CA ALA A 99 -19.90 -3.74 2.15
C ALA A 99 -18.79 -4.12 3.15
N THR A 100 -18.14 -5.27 2.97
CA THR A 100 -17.13 -5.85 3.86
C THR A 100 -15.74 -5.31 3.55
N LEU A 101 -15.36 -5.27 2.27
CA LEU A 101 -14.01 -4.88 1.88
C LEU A 101 -13.92 -4.24 0.49
N THR A 102 -12.75 -3.69 0.23
CA THR A 102 -12.26 -3.42 -1.13
C THR A 102 -10.97 -4.21 -1.35
N TYR A 103 -10.89 -4.99 -2.42
CA TYR A 103 -9.66 -5.63 -2.90
C TYR A 103 -9.19 -4.93 -4.16
N LEU A 104 -7.88 -4.70 -4.27
CA LEU A 104 -7.24 -4.31 -5.52
C LEU A 104 -5.91 -5.05 -5.70
N ALA A 105 -5.52 -5.24 -6.95
CA ALA A 105 -4.25 -5.87 -7.32
C ALA A 105 -3.70 -5.26 -8.61
N SER A 106 -2.39 -5.05 -8.65
CA SER A 106 -1.73 -4.26 -9.69
C SER A 106 -0.46 -4.89 -10.23
N ASP A 107 -0.23 -4.70 -11.53
CA ASP A 107 1.04 -4.96 -12.22
C ASP A 107 1.68 -3.61 -12.56
N LEU A 108 2.85 -3.36 -11.98
CA LEU A 108 3.57 -2.10 -12.02
C LEU A 108 4.95 -2.24 -12.68
N ALA A 109 5.42 -3.46 -12.99
CA ALA A 109 6.71 -3.63 -13.66
C ALA A 109 6.83 -2.84 -14.99
N PRO A 110 5.77 -2.73 -15.82
CA PRO A 110 5.86 -2.00 -17.09
C PRO A 110 6.24 -0.52 -16.96
N VAL A 111 6.00 0.13 -15.82
CA VAL A 111 6.32 1.57 -15.65
C VAL A 111 7.82 1.85 -15.55
N TYR A 112 8.63 0.83 -15.30
CA TYR A 112 10.08 0.98 -15.18
C TYR A 112 10.81 0.91 -16.53
N ASP A 113 10.17 0.32 -17.56
CA ASP A 113 10.74 0.09 -18.89
C ASP A 113 12.18 -0.49 -18.86
N ASP A 114 12.45 -1.38 -17.91
CA ASP A 114 13.76 -1.99 -17.69
C ASP A 114 13.60 -3.49 -17.50
N THR A 115 14.22 -4.28 -18.39
CA THR A 115 14.19 -5.76 -18.34
C THR A 115 14.83 -6.34 -17.08
N TYR A 116 15.57 -5.53 -16.31
CA TYR A 116 16.08 -5.94 -15.01
C TYR A 116 14.95 -6.21 -14.01
N VAL A 117 13.83 -5.49 -14.12
CA VAL A 117 12.64 -5.58 -13.28
C VAL A 117 11.69 -6.59 -13.89
N ALA A 118 11.51 -7.74 -13.24
CA ALA A 118 10.67 -8.83 -13.74
C ALA A 118 9.23 -8.71 -13.22
N ALA A 119 9.06 -8.32 -11.95
CA ALA A 119 7.75 -8.07 -11.35
C ALA A 119 7.82 -6.92 -10.35
N VAL A 120 6.77 -6.11 -10.32
CA VAL A 120 6.45 -5.17 -9.24
C VAL A 120 4.94 -5.24 -9.10
N GLU A 121 4.49 -5.89 -8.03
CA GLU A 121 3.09 -6.16 -7.79
C GLU A 121 2.71 -5.65 -6.40
N ARG A 122 1.53 -5.03 -6.32
CA ARG A 122 0.89 -4.67 -5.07
C ARG A 122 -0.54 -5.19 -5.05
N ARG A 123 -0.85 -5.98 -4.02
CA ARG A 123 -2.19 -6.44 -3.66
C ARG A 123 -2.60 -5.78 -2.36
N MET A 124 -3.76 -5.15 -2.32
CA MET A 124 -4.24 -4.44 -1.15
C MET A 124 -5.69 -4.83 -0.85
N LEU A 125 -5.94 -5.16 0.41
CA LEU A 125 -7.26 -5.29 0.98
C LEU A 125 -7.50 -4.11 1.90
N PHE A 126 -8.61 -3.42 1.72
CA PHE A 126 -9.18 -2.49 2.69
C PHE A 126 -10.40 -3.15 3.33
N ILE A 127 -10.19 -3.76 4.50
CA ILE A 127 -11.22 -4.39 5.30
C ILE A 127 -11.91 -3.29 6.10
N LYS A 128 -13.16 -3.03 5.77
CA LYS A 128 -13.86 -1.85 6.27
C LYS A 128 -14.17 -2.02 7.78
N PRO A 129 -14.09 -0.92 8.57
CA PRO A 129 -13.78 0.44 8.13
C PRO A 129 -12.30 0.86 8.15
N ASP A 130 -11.41 0.10 8.81
CA ASP A 130 -10.18 0.69 9.39
C ASP A 130 -8.93 -0.20 9.33
N LEU A 131 -8.93 -1.22 8.48
CA LEU A 131 -7.82 -2.16 8.37
C LEU A 131 -7.39 -2.32 6.92
N PHE A 132 -6.10 -2.16 6.65
CA PHE A 132 -5.51 -2.49 5.37
C PHE A 132 -4.50 -3.63 5.52
N VAL A 133 -4.51 -4.55 4.55
CA VAL A 133 -3.47 -5.58 4.41
C VAL A 133 -2.87 -5.41 3.02
N ILE A 134 -1.56 -5.21 2.96
CA ILE A 134 -0.83 -4.94 1.72
C ILE A 134 0.22 -6.03 1.54
N PHE A 135 0.17 -6.70 0.39
CA PHE A 135 1.20 -7.60 -0.07
C PHE A 135 1.91 -7.00 -1.28
N ASP A 136 3.22 -6.82 -1.16
CA ASP A 136 4.09 -6.36 -2.24
C ASP A 136 5.03 -7.49 -2.67
N LEU A 137 5.20 -7.67 -3.98
CA LEU A 137 6.17 -8.57 -4.58
C LEU A 137 7.02 -7.80 -5.59
N VAL A 138 8.33 -7.83 -5.40
CA VAL A 138 9.29 -7.33 -6.38
C VAL A 138 10.21 -8.47 -6.77
N SER A 139 10.42 -8.68 -8.06
CA SER A 139 11.44 -9.61 -8.56
C SER A 139 12.27 -9.01 -9.68
N SER A 140 13.52 -9.46 -9.78
CA SER A 140 14.51 -8.93 -10.70
C SER A 140 15.51 -10.00 -11.13
N SER A 141 16.18 -9.76 -12.27
CA SER A 141 17.20 -10.66 -12.82
C SER A 141 18.51 -10.71 -12.02
N GLY A 142 18.65 -9.85 -11.01
CA GLY A 142 19.75 -9.84 -10.04
C GLY A 142 19.34 -9.10 -8.77
N ASP A 143 20.26 -8.95 -7.82
CA ASP A 143 19.99 -8.28 -6.54
C ASP A 143 19.54 -6.83 -6.71
N LEU A 144 18.38 -6.52 -6.12
CA LEU A 144 17.81 -5.20 -6.06
C LEU A 144 17.54 -4.82 -4.61
N ASP A 145 17.97 -3.63 -4.23
CA ASP A 145 17.56 -3.01 -2.98
C ASP A 145 16.13 -2.49 -3.17
N THR A 146 15.21 -2.87 -2.28
CA THR A 146 13.83 -2.40 -2.26
C THR A 146 13.56 -1.69 -0.95
N VAL A 147 12.84 -0.58 -1.01
CA VAL A 147 12.50 0.23 0.15
C VAL A 147 10.99 0.40 0.18
N TRP A 148 10.31 -0.35 1.05
CA TRP A 148 8.92 -0.05 1.38
C TRP A 148 8.89 1.28 2.14
N GLN A 149 8.09 2.24 1.69
CA GLN A 149 8.07 3.57 2.28
C GLN A 149 6.67 4.15 2.45
N LEU A 150 6.50 4.96 3.50
CA LEU A 150 5.28 5.69 3.82
C LEU A 150 5.62 7.09 4.35
N ASN A 151 5.15 8.11 3.64
CA ASN A 151 5.26 9.52 3.99
C ASN A 151 4.09 9.95 4.88
N THR A 152 4.39 10.75 5.90
CA THR A 152 3.44 11.19 6.91
C THR A 152 3.86 12.52 7.55
N PRO A 153 2.91 13.37 7.99
CA PRO A 153 3.25 14.54 8.79
C PRO A 153 3.53 14.20 10.26
N ILE A 154 3.39 12.94 10.66
CA ILE A 154 3.43 12.49 12.06
C ILE A 154 4.77 11.81 12.35
N ASN A 155 5.48 12.25 13.38
CA ASN A 155 6.71 11.57 13.81
C ASN A 155 6.39 10.15 14.31
N PRO A 156 6.85 9.07 13.66
CA PRO A 156 6.53 7.72 14.07
C PRO A 156 7.26 7.31 15.36
N THR A 157 6.57 6.61 16.24
CA THR A 157 7.22 5.82 17.31
C THR A 157 7.43 4.41 16.80
N ILE A 158 8.68 3.93 16.82
CA ILE A 158 9.04 2.60 16.32
C ILE A 158 9.33 1.66 17.48
N ASP A 159 8.71 0.48 17.42
CA ASP A 159 9.11 -0.74 18.11
C ASP A 159 9.40 -1.81 17.05
N THR A 160 10.09 -2.88 17.39
CA THR A 160 10.54 -3.91 16.43
C THR A 160 9.41 -4.36 15.50
N GLY A 161 9.55 -4.11 14.20
CA GLY A 161 8.55 -4.46 13.18
C GLY A 161 7.24 -3.65 13.22
N VAL A 162 7.10 -2.66 14.11
CA VAL A 162 5.87 -1.89 14.33
C VAL A 162 6.17 -0.39 14.41
N ALA A 163 5.49 0.41 13.59
CA ALA A 163 5.50 1.86 13.72
C ALA A 163 4.11 2.37 14.11
N THR A 164 4.04 3.30 15.06
CA THR A 164 2.80 3.95 15.50
C THR A 164 2.87 5.44 15.22
N LEU A 165 1.95 5.93 14.40
CA LEU A 165 1.79 7.31 14.00
C LEU A 165 0.57 7.89 14.71
N SER A 166 0.79 8.56 15.84
CA SER A 166 -0.27 9.15 16.66
C SER A 166 -0.55 10.60 16.24
N GLY A 167 -1.50 10.78 15.31
CA GLY A 167 -1.94 12.09 14.88
C GLY A 167 -2.89 12.75 15.89
N PRO A 168 -3.28 14.02 15.69
CA PRO A 168 -4.14 14.75 16.63
C PRO A 168 -5.54 14.14 16.83
N ASN A 169 -6.09 13.50 15.79
CA ASN A 169 -7.47 13.01 15.78
C ASN A 169 -7.63 11.52 15.43
N ALA A 170 -6.56 10.88 14.97
CA ALA A 170 -6.54 9.49 14.53
C ALA A 170 -5.13 8.92 14.64
N THR A 171 -5.05 7.60 14.77
CA THR A 171 -3.77 6.87 14.83
C THR A 171 -3.67 5.90 13.66
N LEU A 172 -2.46 5.76 13.11
CA LEU A 172 -2.10 4.68 12.19
C LEU A 172 -1.03 3.80 12.83
N ARG A 173 -1.31 2.52 13.02
CA ARG A 173 -0.31 1.50 13.38
C ARG A 173 0.06 0.71 12.12
N VAL A 174 1.35 0.65 11.81
CA VAL A 174 1.93 -0.10 10.70
C VAL A 174 2.72 -1.26 11.27
N GLU A 175 2.40 -2.48 10.87
CA GLU A 175 3.07 -3.70 11.31
C GLU A 175 3.63 -4.45 10.10
N MET A 176 4.95 -4.62 10.07
CA MET A 176 5.65 -5.41 9.07
C MET A 176 5.65 -6.87 9.50
N LEU A 177 4.99 -7.73 8.73
CA LEU A 177 4.91 -9.17 8.98
C LEU A 177 5.91 -9.94 8.12
N GLU A 178 6.09 -9.53 6.87
CA GLU A 178 7.15 -10.05 5.98
C GLU A 178 7.95 -8.84 5.49
N PRO A 179 9.29 -8.83 5.62
CA PRO A 179 10.12 -9.90 6.18
C PRO A 179 9.97 -10.02 7.70
N GLU A 180 10.21 -11.21 8.25
CA GLU A 180 10.07 -11.49 9.71
C GLU A 180 11.12 -10.76 10.58
N SER A 181 12.15 -10.18 9.96
CA SER A 181 13.23 -9.49 10.66
C SER A 181 13.62 -8.21 9.94
N GLY A 182 14.19 -7.28 10.70
CA GLY A 182 14.50 -5.93 10.26
C GLY A 182 13.78 -4.91 11.14
N SER A 183 13.96 -3.64 10.84
CA SER A 183 13.35 -2.54 11.58
C SER A 183 12.94 -1.45 10.62
N PHE A 184 11.89 -0.72 11.02
CA PHE A 184 11.61 0.54 10.38
C PHE A 184 12.73 1.56 10.65
N GLU A 185 12.98 2.40 9.67
CA GLU A 185 13.78 3.63 9.79
C GLU A 185 12.87 4.83 9.57
N THR A 186 13.18 5.95 10.22
CA THR A 186 12.47 7.22 10.00
C THR A 186 13.44 8.23 9.42
N ILE A 187 13.09 8.79 8.27
CA ILE A 187 13.76 9.94 7.68
C ILE A 187 12.90 11.17 7.96
N GLY A 188 13.45 12.17 8.63
CA GLY A 188 12.80 13.47 8.74
C GLY A 188 13.04 14.28 7.47
N TRP A 189 11.96 14.80 6.86
CA TRP A 189 12.06 15.71 5.73
C TRP A 189 12.53 17.09 6.22
N THR A 190 13.84 17.20 6.39
CA THR A 190 14.51 18.41 6.87
C THR A 190 15.67 18.74 5.94
N GLY A 191 15.92 20.04 5.71
CA GLY A 191 17.11 20.49 4.99
C GLY A 191 17.12 20.21 3.48
N GLN A 192 15.97 19.88 2.87
CA GLN A 192 15.81 19.96 1.42
C GLN A 192 15.17 21.31 1.07
N ASP A 193 15.79 22.06 0.15
CA ASP A 193 15.43 23.45 -0.16
C ASP A 193 13.95 23.64 -0.54
N ASP A 194 13.33 22.64 -1.18
CA ASP A 194 11.94 22.72 -1.61
C ASP A 194 10.95 22.16 -0.58
N ILE A 195 11.40 21.44 0.46
CA ILE A 195 10.48 20.91 1.48
C ILE A 195 10.35 21.92 2.62
N THR A 196 9.17 22.54 2.71
CA THR A 196 8.89 23.64 3.65
C THR A 196 7.92 23.27 4.76
N GLY A 197 7.07 22.25 4.55
CA GLY A 197 6.11 21.75 5.52
C GLY A 197 6.68 20.76 6.54
N GLY A 198 7.92 20.29 6.31
CA GLY A 198 8.49 19.17 7.05
C GLY A 198 7.72 17.87 6.82
N GLY A 199 7.90 16.90 7.70
CA GLY A 199 7.28 15.59 7.59
C GLY A 199 8.27 14.48 7.87
N TYR A 200 7.80 13.25 7.73
CA TYR A 200 8.58 12.05 7.97
C TYR A 200 8.29 11.00 6.90
N GLN A 201 9.32 10.22 6.58
CA GLN A 201 9.19 9.01 5.80
C GLN A 201 9.60 7.81 6.65
N LEU A 202 8.66 6.90 6.84
CA LEU A 202 8.91 5.57 7.39
C LEU A 202 9.45 4.68 6.27
N GLN A 203 10.55 3.97 6.49
CA GLN A 203 11.17 3.06 5.52
C GLN A 203 11.40 1.68 6.11
N PHE A 204 11.29 0.64 5.28
CA PHE A 204 11.73 -0.71 5.59
C PHE A 204 12.40 -1.30 4.35
N SER A 205 13.65 -1.75 4.48
CA SER A 205 14.47 -2.13 3.33
C SER A 205 14.75 -3.64 3.28
N GLN A 206 14.81 -4.17 2.05
CA GLN A 206 15.26 -5.53 1.75
C GLN A 206 16.18 -5.53 0.54
N LYS A 207 16.99 -6.58 0.40
CA LYS A 207 17.83 -6.81 -0.76
C LYS A 207 17.72 -8.25 -1.23
N GLY A 208 17.56 -8.44 -2.53
CA GLY A 208 17.55 -9.75 -3.15
C GLY A 208 16.98 -9.73 -4.56
N THR A 209 16.91 -10.90 -5.18
CA THR A 209 16.29 -11.11 -6.51
C THR A 209 14.77 -11.23 -6.43
N THR A 210 14.22 -11.51 -5.25
CA THR A 210 12.79 -11.51 -4.95
C THR A 210 12.59 -11.01 -3.54
N ASN A 211 11.93 -9.86 -3.40
CA ASN A 211 11.62 -9.24 -2.11
C ASN A 211 10.10 -9.22 -1.95
N ARG A 212 9.63 -9.52 -0.74
CA ARG A 212 8.19 -9.52 -0.41
C ARG A 212 7.95 -8.67 0.81
N TYR A 213 6.89 -7.88 0.79
CA TYR A 213 6.42 -7.19 1.98
C TYR A 213 5.00 -7.63 2.28
N LEU A 214 4.72 -8.02 3.52
CA LEU A 214 3.35 -8.17 4.03
C LEU A 214 3.21 -7.17 5.16
N THR A 215 2.42 -6.13 4.92
CA THR A 215 2.21 -5.05 5.89
C THR A 215 0.75 -4.96 6.29
N VAL A 216 0.50 -4.76 7.58
CA VAL A 216 -0.83 -4.48 8.12
C VAL A 216 -0.87 -3.03 8.61
N LEU A 217 -1.82 -2.26 8.11
CA LEU A 217 -2.06 -0.88 8.50
C LEU A 217 -3.41 -0.82 9.22
N SER A 218 -3.40 -0.50 10.52
CA SER A 218 -4.59 -0.44 11.36
C SER A 218 -4.83 0.97 11.88
N LEU A 219 -6.05 1.47 11.73
CA LEU A 219 -6.44 2.79 12.19
C LEU A 219 -7.19 2.70 13.53
N ASP A 220 -6.95 3.67 14.42
CA ASP A 220 -7.67 3.86 15.68
C ASP A 220 -7.84 2.60 16.54
N GLY A 221 -6.83 1.71 16.54
CA GLY A 221 -6.84 0.48 17.35
C GLY A 221 -7.75 -0.61 16.80
N ALA A 222 -8.10 -0.60 15.51
CA ALA A 222 -8.95 -1.62 14.89
C ALA A 222 -8.37 -3.05 14.98
N LEU A 223 -7.04 -3.19 15.12
CA LEU A 223 -6.31 -4.45 15.21
C LEU A 223 -5.78 -4.66 16.63
N THR A 224 -6.01 -5.85 17.19
CA THR A 224 -5.45 -6.25 18.49
C THR A 224 -4.29 -7.24 18.36
N SER A 225 -4.25 -8.02 17.27
CA SER A 225 -3.16 -8.98 17.01
C SER A 225 -3.03 -9.24 15.52
N ALA A 226 -1.79 -9.35 15.03
CA ALA A 226 -1.48 -9.88 13.72
C ALA A 226 -0.43 -10.98 13.83
N ILE A 227 -0.74 -12.15 13.27
CA ILE A 227 0.14 -13.31 13.27
C ILE A 227 0.38 -13.68 11.81
N ARG A 228 1.62 -13.58 11.35
CA ARG A 228 2.02 -14.05 10.03
C ARG A 228 1.74 -15.55 9.89
N THR A 229 1.23 -15.96 8.74
CA THR A 229 1.02 -17.36 8.37
C THR A 229 1.70 -17.63 7.04
N THR A 230 2.30 -18.80 6.90
CA THR A 230 2.94 -19.23 5.65
C THR A 230 2.58 -20.66 5.31
N ASP A 231 2.35 -20.89 4.03
CA ASP A 231 2.27 -22.23 3.43
C ASP A 231 3.31 -22.33 2.30
N LEU A 232 3.45 -23.51 1.67
CA LEU A 232 4.41 -23.77 0.59
C LEU A 232 4.40 -22.67 -0.50
N ASP A 233 3.20 -22.25 -0.92
CA ASP A 233 3.02 -21.33 -2.04
C ASP A 233 2.32 -20.01 -1.67
N SER A 234 2.17 -19.71 -0.37
CA SER A 234 1.49 -18.49 0.06
C SER A 234 2.04 -17.87 1.34
N ILE A 235 1.91 -16.55 1.43
CA ILE A 235 2.17 -15.75 2.63
C ILE A 235 0.86 -15.08 3.02
N GLY A 236 0.62 -14.93 4.32
CA GLY A 236 -0.64 -14.40 4.82
C GLY A 236 -0.57 -13.98 6.27
N ALA A 237 -1.73 -13.69 6.83
CA ALA A 237 -1.86 -13.38 8.25
C ALA A 237 -3.21 -13.84 8.81
N THR A 238 -3.19 -14.16 10.11
CA THR A 238 -4.39 -14.19 10.94
C THR A 238 -4.42 -12.92 11.78
N LEU A 239 -5.48 -12.14 11.62
CA LEU A 239 -5.65 -10.82 12.24
C LEU A 239 -6.85 -10.87 13.19
N THR A 240 -6.67 -10.49 14.45
CA THR A 240 -7.76 -10.32 15.41
C THR A 240 -8.11 -8.84 15.51
N LEU A 241 -9.37 -8.52 15.28
CA LEU A 241 -9.88 -7.15 15.28
C LEU A 241 -10.56 -6.83 16.61
N ALA A 242 -10.56 -5.54 16.97
CA ALA A 242 -11.16 -5.06 18.22
C ALA A 242 -12.70 -5.24 18.28
N ASP A 243 -13.36 -5.42 17.12
CA ASP A 243 -14.80 -5.68 17.02
C ASP A 243 -15.17 -7.18 17.12
N GLY A 244 -14.18 -8.04 17.42
CA GLY A 244 -14.35 -9.47 17.61
C GLY A 244 -14.32 -10.28 16.30
N ARG A 245 -14.04 -9.66 15.16
CA ARG A 245 -13.76 -10.39 13.92
C ARG A 245 -12.35 -10.99 13.94
N THR A 246 -12.20 -12.16 13.34
CA THR A 246 -10.91 -12.72 12.94
C THR A 246 -10.83 -12.74 11.43
N VAL A 247 -9.75 -12.22 10.85
CA VAL A 247 -9.52 -12.21 9.41
C VAL A 247 -8.35 -13.12 9.10
N HIS A 248 -8.56 -14.11 8.23
CA HIS A 248 -7.52 -14.91 7.62
C HIS A 248 -7.33 -14.45 6.19
N VAL A 249 -6.13 -13.96 5.87
CA VAL A 249 -5.76 -13.50 4.54
C VAL A 249 -4.58 -14.32 4.04
N ARG A 250 -4.62 -14.75 2.78
CA ARG A 250 -3.50 -15.41 2.11
C ARG A 250 -3.28 -14.84 0.71
N PHE A 251 -2.02 -14.67 0.35
CA PHE A 251 -1.54 -14.22 -0.95
C PHE A 251 -0.68 -15.31 -1.55
N THR A 252 -1.06 -15.82 -2.72
CA THR A 252 -0.22 -16.76 -3.44
C THR A 252 1.04 -16.08 -3.97
N ASN A 253 2.15 -16.81 -3.96
CA ASN A 253 3.47 -16.27 -4.30
C ASN A 253 3.70 -16.05 -5.80
N LEU A 254 2.99 -16.77 -6.68
CA LEU A 254 3.28 -16.81 -8.12
C LEU A 254 2.06 -16.61 -9.05
N ASN A 255 0.84 -16.84 -8.58
CA ASN A 255 -0.36 -16.92 -9.44
C ASN A 255 -1.39 -15.83 -9.12
N HIS A 256 -0.96 -14.71 -8.53
CA HIS A 256 -1.78 -13.52 -8.21
C HIS A 256 -3.00 -13.74 -7.27
N GLY A 257 -3.35 -14.98 -6.93
CA GLY A 257 -4.51 -15.30 -6.10
C GLY A 257 -4.41 -14.77 -4.68
N THR A 258 -5.56 -14.30 -4.16
CA THR A 258 -5.73 -13.82 -2.78
C THR A 258 -6.97 -14.47 -2.19
N THR A 259 -6.91 -14.99 -0.97
CA THR A 259 -8.10 -15.51 -0.28
C THR A 259 -8.34 -14.77 1.03
N VAL A 260 -9.60 -14.49 1.34
CA VAL A 260 -10.00 -13.84 2.59
C VAL A 260 -11.14 -14.61 3.22
N VAL A 261 -10.93 -15.05 4.46
CA VAL A 261 -11.97 -15.60 5.32
C VAL A 261 -12.12 -14.67 6.53
N ILE A 262 -13.34 -14.28 6.85
CA ILE A 262 -13.65 -13.49 8.05
C ILE A 262 -14.62 -14.29 8.92
N GLU A 263 -14.25 -14.45 10.17
CA GLU A 263 -15.05 -15.12 11.19
C GLU A 263 -15.51 -14.11 12.26
N GLN A 264 -16.69 -14.34 12.83
CA GLN A 264 -17.16 -13.63 14.01
C GLN A 264 -17.94 -14.58 14.91
N GLY A 265 -17.61 -14.62 16.20
CA GLY A 265 -18.25 -15.55 17.14
C GLY A 265 -18.10 -17.03 16.75
N GLY A 266 -17.01 -17.39 16.06
CA GLY A 266 -16.74 -18.76 15.59
C GLY A 266 -17.52 -19.19 14.35
N SER A 267 -18.22 -18.27 13.68
CA SER A 267 -18.89 -18.52 12.40
C SER A 267 -18.21 -17.76 11.27
N GLU A 268 -18.04 -18.41 10.12
CA GLU A 268 -17.62 -17.77 8.88
C GLU A 268 -18.73 -16.81 8.40
N ILE A 269 -18.39 -15.53 8.25
CA ILE A 269 -19.30 -14.48 7.77
C ILE A 269 -18.90 -13.91 6.40
N TYR A 270 -17.70 -14.24 5.93
CA TYR A 270 -17.18 -13.86 4.63
C TYR A 270 -16.13 -14.87 4.18
N ASN A 271 -16.19 -15.31 2.93
CA ASN A 271 -15.22 -16.23 2.35
C ASN A 271 -15.18 -16.02 0.85
N GLU A 272 -14.12 -15.36 0.40
CA GLU A 272 -13.94 -15.00 -0.99
C GLU A 272 -12.51 -15.30 -1.44
N SER A 273 -12.40 -15.65 -2.72
CA SER A 273 -11.13 -15.78 -3.41
C SER A 273 -11.12 -14.78 -4.56
N PHE A 274 -10.05 -14.00 -4.64
CA PHE A 274 -9.84 -13.00 -5.68
C PHE A 274 -8.74 -13.48 -6.62
N ASP A 275 -9.04 -13.38 -7.90
CA ASP A 275 -8.15 -13.65 -9.02
C ASP A 275 -7.97 -12.38 -9.87
N GLU A 276 -7.54 -12.54 -11.12
CA GLU A 276 -7.37 -11.47 -12.10
C GLU A 276 -8.72 -10.96 -12.66
N THR A 277 -9.66 -10.60 -11.78
CA THR A 277 -10.96 -10.07 -12.16
C THR A 277 -11.12 -8.61 -11.75
N LEU A 278 -11.53 -7.77 -12.71
CA LEU A 278 -11.95 -6.40 -12.47
C LEU A 278 -13.48 -6.34 -12.38
N GLN A 279 -14.02 -6.16 -11.18
CA GLN A 279 -15.44 -5.90 -10.99
C GLN A 279 -15.84 -4.57 -11.66
N GLU A 280 -16.89 -4.60 -12.47
CA GLU A 280 -17.54 -3.35 -12.91
C GLU A 280 -18.26 -2.72 -11.71
N LEU A 281 -17.72 -1.59 -11.24
CA LEU A 281 -18.30 -0.86 -10.14
C LEU A 281 -19.50 -0.03 -10.63
N PRO A 282 -20.54 0.16 -9.79
CA PRO A 282 -21.66 1.02 -10.14
C PRO A 282 -21.16 2.41 -10.55
N ARG A 283 -21.56 2.86 -11.74
CA ARG A 283 -21.41 4.28 -12.11
C ARG A 283 -22.34 5.07 -11.21
N PHE A 284 -21.92 6.28 -10.81
CA PHE A 284 -22.85 7.22 -10.17
C PHE A 284 -24.07 7.37 -11.09
N ALA A 285 -25.24 6.93 -10.61
CA ALA A 285 -26.49 7.26 -11.27
C ALA A 285 -26.72 8.76 -11.02
N ASN A 286 -26.70 9.54 -12.10
CA ASN A 286 -27.03 10.96 -12.06
C ASN A 286 -28.48 11.18 -11.67
#